data_AF-A0A257X0T0-F1
#
_entry.id   AF-A0A257X0T0-F1
#
_cell.length_a   1.000
_cell.length_b   1.000
_cell.length_c   1.000
_cell.angle_alpha   90.00
_cell.angle_beta   90.00
_cell.angle_gamma   90.00
#
_symmetry.space_group_name_H-M   'P 1'
#
loop_
_entity.id
_entity.type
_entity.pdbx_description
1 polymer ?
#
loop_
_entity_poly.entity_id
_entity_poly.type
_entity_poly.pdbx_seq_one_letter_code
_entity_poly.pdbx_strand_id
1 'polypeptide(L)'
;MKSLLRAVALGAALLLSACASLGQDAAPAQSRLTVLVGIDGFRADYLDKGDSPTLDALAASGARGAMRPSFPTLTFPNHYTLITGKRPDRNGIVNNVMEDAQFPGVTFKMSNAQAVRDGRWWDQALPLWVSAETQGYKAGAMFWPGSEAEIAGVRPSRWMVFNQAMPSNDRVDTLLAWLDDPKGPELRLATLYFDVVDTQGHHYGPGSPEARAAVAEV
;
A
#
# COMPACT_ATOMS: atom_id res chain seq x y z
N MET A 1 -15.95 45.23 52.02
CA MET A 1 -16.35 45.52 50.62
C MET A 1 -15.24 45.27 49.59
N LYS A 2 -14.00 45.75 49.79
CA LYS A 2 -12.90 45.57 48.80
C LYS A 2 -12.46 44.11 48.57
N SER A 3 -12.57 43.21 49.56
CA SER A 3 -12.23 41.78 49.40
C SER A 3 -13.30 40.99 48.63
N LEU A 4 -14.58 41.33 48.80
CA LEU A 4 -15.71 40.71 48.11
C LEU A 4 -15.69 41.03 46.60
N LEU A 5 -15.35 42.28 46.25
CA LEU A 5 -15.17 42.73 44.86
C LEU A 5 -14.01 42.00 44.14
N ARG A 6 -12.93 41.65 44.85
CA ARG A 6 -11.81 40.89 44.30
C ARG A 6 -12.16 39.41 44.08
N ALA A 7 -12.93 38.80 44.98
CA ALA A 7 -13.38 37.42 44.85
C ALA A 7 -14.36 37.24 43.68
N VAL A 8 -15.28 38.19 43.48
CA VAL A 8 -16.22 38.19 42.35
C VAL A 8 -15.49 38.41 41.02
N ALA A 9 -14.48 39.29 40.97
CA ALA A 9 -13.67 39.50 39.78
C ALA A 9 -12.83 38.26 39.40
N LEU A 10 -12.30 37.52 40.39
CA LEU A 10 -11.55 36.28 40.14
C LEU A 10 -12.47 35.14 39.66
N GLY A 11 -13.68 35.04 40.22
CA GLY A 11 -14.68 34.06 39.79
C GLY A 11 -15.21 34.32 38.37
N ALA A 12 -15.42 35.58 38.01
CA ALA A 12 -15.84 35.97 36.66
C ALA A 12 -14.74 35.68 35.61
N ALA A 13 -13.47 35.90 35.95
CA ALA A 13 -12.34 35.58 35.07
C ALA A 13 -12.19 34.07 34.81
N LEU A 14 -12.42 33.23 35.83
CA LEU A 14 -12.38 31.77 35.69
C LEU A 14 -13.56 31.21 34.86
N LEU A 15 -14.74 31.83 34.94
CA LEU A 15 -15.89 31.46 34.12
C LEU A 15 -15.73 31.89 32.65
N LEU A 16 -15.07 33.03 32.38
CA LEU A 16 -14.75 33.48 31.01
C LEU A 16 -13.68 32.59 30.34
N SER A 17 -12.71 32.06 31.08
CA SER A 17 -11.72 31.11 30.54
C SER A 17 -12.28 29.71 30.27
N ALA A 18 -13.35 29.29 30.97
CA ALA A 18 -14.00 28.01 30.72
C ALA A 18 -14.91 28.00 29.48
N CYS A 19 -15.42 29.17 29.06
CA CYS A 19 -16.21 29.29 27.83
C CYS A 19 -15.33 29.42 26.57
N ALA A 20 -14.06 29.83 26.69
CA ALA A 20 -13.15 29.99 25.56
C ALA A 20 -12.58 28.66 25.03
N SER A 21 -12.78 27.54 25.73
CA SER A 21 -12.33 26.21 25.29
C SER A 21 -13.42 25.38 24.61
N LEU A 22 -14.61 25.93 24.40
CA LEU A 22 -15.69 25.26 23.68
C LEU A 22 -15.64 25.67 22.21
N GLY A 23 -15.01 24.81 21.38
CA GLY A 23 -15.10 24.90 19.93
C GLY A 23 -13.91 25.59 19.26
N GLN A 24 -12.72 25.01 19.39
CA GLN A 24 -11.92 24.90 18.17
C GLN A 24 -12.54 23.76 17.38
N ASP A 25 -13.37 24.09 16.39
CA ASP A 25 -13.67 23.15 15.31
C ASP A 25 -12.31 22.69 14.79
N ALA A 26 -11.94 21.45 15.13
CA ALA A 26 -10.84 20.80 14.46
C ALA A 26 -11.20 20.88 12.98
N ALA A 27 -10.38 21.57 12.19
CA ALA A 27 -10.51 21.56 10.74
C ALA A 27 -10.78 20.10 10.34
N PRO A 28 -11.84 19.82 9.55
CA PRO A 28 -12.26 18.45 9.29
C PRO A 28 -11.02 17.65 8.95
N ALA A 29 -10.74 16.62 9.75
CA ALA A 29 -9.49 15.87 9.64
C ALA A 29 -9.40 15.41 8.19
N GLN A 30 -8.52 16.06 7.42
CA GLN A 30 -8.46 15.83 6.00
C GLN A 30 -8.28 14.33 5.80
N SER A 31 -9.23 13.70 5.13
CA SER A 31 -9.16 12.29 4.80
C SER A 31 -7.88 12.06 4.02
N ARG A 32 -6.84 11.57 4.72
CA ARG A 32 -5.55 11.26 4.12
C ARG A 32 -5.65 9.87 3.51
N LEU A 33 -5.96 9.82 2.22
CA LEU A 33 -5.71 8.64 1.38
C LEU A 33 -4.21 8.40 1.32
N THR A 34 -3.80 7.14 1.52
CA THR A 34 -2.44 6.67 1.19
C THR A 34 -2.52 5.73 0.00
N VAL A 35 -1.80 6.04 -1.07
CA VAL A 35 -1.64 5.13 -2.23
C VAL A 35 -0.22 4.57 -2.22
N LEU A 36 -0.09 3.25 -2.10
CA LEU A 36 1.17 2.54 -2.23
C LEU A 36 1.31 1.99 -3.65
N VAL A 37 2.20 2.59 -4.44
CA VAL A 37 2.49 2.16 -5.81
C VAL A 37 3.73 1.26 -5.80
N GLY A 38 3.58 0.03 -6.30
CA GLY A 38 4.66 -0.93 -6.50
C GLY A 38 4.93 -1.11 -7.99
N ILE A 39 6.15 -0.82 -8.43
CA ILE A 39 6.59 -1.07 -9.80
C ILE A 39 7.63 -2.19 -9.73
N ASP A 40 7.25 -3.39 -10.14
CA ASP A 40 8.13 -4.56 -10.04
C ASP A 40 9.37 -4.40 -10.92
N GLY A 41 10.50 -4.89 -10.44
CA GLY A 41 11.77 -4.79 -11.17
C GLY A 41 12.32 -3.37 -11.36
N PHE A 42 11.69 -2.34 -10.78
CA PHE A 42 12.18 -0.96 -10.87
C PHE A 42 13.46 -0.78 -10.05
N ARG A 43 14.61 -0.88 -10.72
CA ARG A 43 15.92 -0.76 -10.08
C ARG A 43 16.21 0.71 -9.75
N ALA A 44 16.86 0.96 -8.61
CA ALA A 44 17.04 2.31 -8.08
C ALA A 44 17.77 3.28 -9.05
N ASP A 45 18.66 2.77 -9.90
CA ASP A 45 19.39 3.57 -10.90
C ASP A 45 18.53 4.00 -12.10
N TYR A 46 17.31 3.47 -12.27
CA TYR A 46 16.44 3.86 -13.37
C TYR A 46 15.96 5.32 -13.24
N LEU A 47 15.72 5.80 -12.01
CA LEU A 47 15.36 7.20 -11.75
C LEU A 47 16.45 8.20 -12.17
N ASP A 48 17.70 7.76 -12.25
CA ASP A 48 18.81 8.65 -12.64
C ASP A 48 19.04 8.67 -14.17
N LYS A 49 18.24 7.93 -14.95
CA LYS A 49 18.38 7.84 -16.42
C LYS A 49 17.56 8.89 -17.19
N GLY A 50 16.58 9.53 -16.56
CA GLY A 50 15.72 10.54 -17.19
C GLY A 50 14.64 9.96 -18.12
N ASP A 51 14.33 8.68 -17.96
CA ASP A 51 13.34 7.96 -18.77
C ASP A 51 11.92 8.04 -18.16
N SER A 52 11.75 8.56 -16.93
CA SER A 52 10.50 8.54 -16.14
C SER A 52 10.07 9.93 -15.64
N PRO A 53 9.66 10.87 -16.53
CA PRO A 53 9.49 12.28 -16.18
C PRO A 53 8.49 12.53 -15.02
N THR A 54 7.43 11.71 -14.90
CA THR A 54 6.47 11.82 -13.80
C THR A 54 7.08 11.41 -12.46
N LEU A 55 7.79 10.27 -12.42
CA LEU A 55 8.48 9.81 -11.21
C LEU A 55 9.65 10.73 -10.84
N ASP A 56 10.34 11.30 -11.84
CA ASP A 56 11.43 12.26 -11.65
C ASP A 56 10.90 13.54 -10.98
N ALA A 57 9.75 14.06 -11.45
CA ALA A 57 9.08 15.20 -10.85
C ALA A 57 8.60 14.91 -9.42
N LEU A 58 8.07 13.71 -9.16
CA LEU A 58 7.69 13.27 -7.82
C LEU A 58 8.90 13.19 -6.89
N ALA A 59 10.02 12.65 -7.36
CA ALA A 59 11.26 12.55 -6.59
C ALA A 59 11.88 13.92 -6.31
N ALA A 60 11.78 14.87 -7.25
CA ALA A 60 12.32 16.23 -7.11
C ALA A 60 11.51 17.11 -6.14
N SER A 61 10.19 16.91 -6.09
CA SER A 61 9.29 17.66 -5.21
C SER A 61 9.01 16.98 -3.87
N GLY A 62 9.37 15.70 -3.74
CA GLY A 62 9.13 14.87 -2.56
C GLY A 62 10.41 14.35 -1.90
N ALA A 63 10.32 13.12 -1.39
CA ALA A 63 11.46 12.41 -0.80
C ALA A 63 11.86 11.23 -1.68
N ARG A 64 13.17 11.03 -1.86
CA ARG A 64 13.74 9.89 -2.60
C ARG A 64 14.83 9.20 -1.82
N GLY A 65 14.97 7.89 -2.02
CA GLY A 65 16.04 7.08 -1.45
C GLY A 65 16.05 5.67 -2.02
N ALA A 66 17.23 5.06 -2.08
CA ALA A 66 17.35 3.66 -2.48
C ALA A 66 16.80 2.75 -1.36
N MET A 67 15.99 1.78 -1.74
CA MET A 67 15.48 0.76 -0.83
C MET A 67 16.26 -0.55 -1.02
N ARG A 68 16.80 -1.10 0.08
CA ARG A 68 17.43 -2.41 0.05
C ARG A 68 16.36 -3.50 0.25
N PRO A 69 16.15 -4.41 -0.74
CA PRO A 69 15.18 -5.48 -0.59
C PRO A 69 15.63 -6.52 0.46
N SER A 70 14.66 -7.31 0.93
CA SER A 70 14.94 -8.54 1.67
C SER A 70 15.49 -9.60 0.72
N PHE A 71 16.28 -10.53 1.27
CA PHE A 71 16.68 -11.73 0.54
C PHE A 71 15.62 -12.84 0.72
N PRO A 72 15.26 -13.59 -0.34
CA PRO A 72 15.69 -13.41 -1.74
C PRO A 72 14.99 -12.21 -2.40
N THR A 73 15.63 -11.61 -3.41
CA THR A 73 15.10 -10.44 -4.15
C THR A 73 14.07 -10.86 -5.19
N LEU A 74 12.97 -11.45 -4.72
CA LEU A 74 11.85 -11.94 -5.53
C LEU A 74 10.57 -11.14 -5.23
N THR A 75 9.65 -11.11 -6.21
CA THR A 75 8.38 -10.37 -6.18
C THR A 75 7.56 -10.62 -4.92
N PHE A 76 7.05 -11.84 -4.69
CA PHE A 76 6.13 -12.12 -3.59
C PHE A 76 6.77 -11.89 -2.21
N PRO A 77 7.99 -12.39 -1.93
CA PRO A 77 8.66 -12.14 -0.64
C PRO A 77 8.83 -10.65 -0.31
N ASN A 78 9.19 -9.81 -1.30
CA ASN A 78 9.44 -8.40 -1.05
C ASN A 78 8.16 -7.56 -1.03
N HIS A 79 7.20 -7.80 -1.91
CA HIS A 79 5.91 -7.09 -1.85
C HIS A 79 5.15 -7.42 -0.56
N TYR A 80 5.23 -8.66 -0.09
CA TYR A 80 4.63 -9.02 1.20
C TYR A 80 5.42 -8.43 2.38
N THR A 81 6.76 -8.31 2.26
CA THR A 81 7.56 -7.56 3.25
C THR A 81 7.12 -6.10 3.34
N LEU A 82 6.90 -5.43 2.20
CA LEU A 82 6.52 -4.01 2.15
C LEU A 82 5.18 -3.75 2.85
N ILE A 83 4.21 -4.66 2.67
CA ILE A 83 2.87 -4.45 3.21
C ILE A 83 2.69 -4.95 4.65
N THR A 84 3.57 -5.82 5.15
CA THR A 84 3.51 -6.36 6.51
C THR A 84 4.55 -5.75 7.46
N GLY A 85 5.62 -5.15 6.92
CA GLY A 85 6.77 -4.72 7.70
C GLY A 85 7.62 -5.87 8.27
N LYS A 86 7.38 -7.12 7.83
CA LYS A 86 8.08 -8.32 8.29
C LYS A 86 8.90 -8.92 7.17
N ARG A 87 10.14 -9.33 7.47
CA ARG A 87 11.02 -10.03 6.52
C ARG A 87 10.42 -11.39 6.10
N PRO A 88 10.85 -11.98 4.97
CA PRO A 88 10.33 -13.25 4.47
C PRO A 88 10.30 -14.39 5.50
N ASP A 89 11.35 -14.52 6.32
CA ASP A 89 11.47 -15.50 7.41
C ASP A 89 10.46 -15.30 8.56
N ARG A 90 9.76 -14.17 8.58
CA ARG A 90 8.80 -13.78 9.64
C ARG A 90 7.40 -13.52 9.10
N ASN A 91 7.23 -13.47 7.79
CA ASN A 91 5.95 -13.25 7.12
C ASN A 91 5.42 -14.50 6.40
N GLY A 92 6.23 -15.57 6.33
CA GLY A 92 5.87 -16.86 5.74
C GLY A 92 6.14 -16.97 4.24
N ILE A 93 6.25 -15.85 3.52
CA ILE A 93 6.44 -15.82 2.06
C ILE A 93 7.94 -15.75 1.74
N VAL A 94 8.61 -16.90 1.77
CA VAL A 94 10.07 -17.00 1.60
C VAL A 94 10.54 -17.08 0.15
N ASN A 95 9.67 -17.46 -0.78
CA ASN A 95 9.98 -17.60 -2.21
C ASN A 95 8.69 -17.46 -3.06
N ASN A 96 8.84 -17.19 -4.37
CA ASN A 96 7.76 -17.27 -5.34
C ASN A 96 7.30 -18.73 -5.58
N VAL A 97 8.15 -19.70 -5.24
CA VAL A 97 7.87 -21.15 -5.26
C VAL A 97 8.32 -21.78 -3.94
N MET A 98 7.40 -22.35 -3.17
CA MET A 98 7.69 -22.94 -1.86
C MET A 98 6.81 -24.15 -1.55
N GLU A 99 7.33 -25.02 -0.69
CA GLU A 99 6.64 -26.19 -0.15
C GLU A 99 6.67 -26.11 1.37
N ASP A 100 5.62 -26.60 2.02
CA ASP A 100 5.51 -26.61 3.47
C ASP A 100 4.88 -27.92 3.93
N ALA A 101 5.43 -28.51 4.98
CA ALA A 101 4.93 -29.75 5.58
C ALA A 101 3.50 -29.61 6.13
N GLN A 102 3.04 -28.39 6.42
CA GLN A 102 1.66 -28.10 6.83
C GLN A 102 0.66 -28.21 5.67
N PHE A 103 1.12 -28.16 4.42
CA PHE A 103 0.31 -28.29 3.21
C PHE A 103 0.81 -29.45 2.33
N PRO A 104 0.76 -30.69 2.81
CA PRO A 104 1.32 -31.83 2.10
C PRO A 104 0.67 -32.00 0.72
N GLY A 105 1.51 -32.13 -0.32
CA GLY A 105 1.07 -32.31 -1.70
C GLY A 105 0.65 -31.01 -2.41
N VAL A 106 0.80 -29.85 -1.78
CA VAL A 106 0.50 -28.54 -2.38
C VAL A 106 1.77 -27.70 -2.45
N THR A 107 2.24 -27.41 -3.66
CA THR A 107 3.30 -26.43 -3.88
C THR A 107 2.68 -25.05 -4.08
N PHE A 108 3.10 -24.08 -3.26
CA PHE A 108 2.81 -22.67 -3.51
C PHE A 108 3.64 -22.19 -4.70
N LYS A 109 2.97 -21.59 -5.69
CA LYS A 109 3.59 -20.95 -6.86
C LYS A 109 2.74 -19.75 -7.23
N MET A 110 3.35 -18.67 -7.73
CA MET A 110 2.59 -17.51 -8.23
C MET A 110 1.51 -17.86 -9.26
N SER A 111 1.75 -18.88 -10.10
CA SER A 111 0.80 -19.36 -11.10
C SER A 111 -0.27 -20.32 -10.54
N ASN A 112 -0.15 -20.78 -9.30
CA ASN A 112 -1.11 -21.66 -8.66
C ASN A 112 -2.17 -20.82 -7.92
N ALA A 113 -3.26 -20.47 -8.61
CA ALA A 113 -4.33 -19.64 -8.07
C ALA A 113 -4.97 -20.22 -6.79
N GLN A 114 -5.03 -21.55 -6.64
CA GLN A 114 -5.57 -22.16 -5.43
C GLN A 114 -4.66 -21.87 -4.22
N ALA A 115 -3.35 -22.06 -4.38
CA ALA A 115 -2.39 -21.77 -3.30
C ALA A 115 -2.28 -20.27 -3.00
N VAL A 116 -2.26 -19.43 -4.04
CA VAL A 116 -2.19 -17.97 -3.87
C VAL A 116 -3.39 -17.42 -3.10
N ARG A 117 -4.59 -18.00 -3.28
CA ARG A 117 -5.82 -17.56 -2.61
C ARG A 117 -6.07 -18.21 -1.24
N ASP A 118 -5.28 -19.21 -0.89
CA ASP A 118 -5.35 -19.86 0.41
C ASP A 118 -4.61 -19.02 1.46
N GLY A 119 -5.38 -18.33 2.31
CA GLY A 119 -4.88 -17.41 3.34
C GLY A 119 -3.88 -18.03 4.31
N ARG A 120 -3.86 -19.36 4.46
CA ARG A 120 -2.94 -20.06 5.36
C ARG A 120 -1.46 -19.96 4.93
N TRP A 121 -1.18 -19.65 3.67
CA TRP A 121 0.19 -19.36 3.23
C TRP A 121 0.68 -17.97 3.68
N TRP A 122 -0.25 -17.08 4.03
CA TRP A 122 0.00 -15.65 4.26
C TRP A 122 -0.19 -15.24 5.73
N ASP A 123 -0.61 -16.16 6.60
CA ASP A 123 -1.16 -15.86 7.93
C ASP A 123 -0.12 -15.52 9.02
N GLN A 124 1.17 -15.68 8.73
CA GLN A 124 2.25 -15.40 9.69
C GLN A 124 2.50 -13.90 9.92
N ALA A 125 1.96 -13.03 9.06
CA ALA A 125 1.99 -11.58 9.26
C ALA A 125 0.74 -10.91 8.71
N LEU A 126 0.27 -9.86 9.39
CA LEU A 126 -0.88 -9.09 8.94
C LEU A 126 -0.45 -8.01 7.94
N PRO A 127 -1.03 -7.98 6.73
CA PRO A 127 -0.79 -6.90 5.78
C PRO A 127 -1.56 -5.64 6.20
N LEU A 128 -1.08 -4.49 5.74
CA LEU A 128 -1.61 -3.17 6.10
C LEU A 128 -3.12 -3.03 5.83
N TRP A 129 -3.65 -3.67 4.77
CA TRP A 129 -5.09 -3.64 4.49
C TRP A 129 -5.92 -4.35 5.56
N VAL A 130 -5.43 -5.46 6.13
CA VAL A 130 -6.13 -6.14 7.24
C VAL A 130 -6.16 -5.21 8.46
N SER A 131 -5.05 -4.53 8.74
CA SER A 131 -4.99 -3.55 9.84
C SER A 131 -5.94 -2.36 9.61
N ALA A 132 -6.06 -1.88 8.37
CA ALA A 132 -6.98 -0.78 8.03
C ALA A 132 -8.46 -1.20 8.19
N GLU A 133 -8.83 -2.35 7.61
CA GLU A 133 -10.20 -2.89 7.64
C GLU A 133 -10.67 -3.18 9.06
N THR A 134 -9.82 -3.79 9.89
CA THR A 134 -10.13 -4.10 11.29
C THR A 134 -10.28 -2.86 12.17
N GLN A 135 -9.68 -1.73 11.78
CA GLN A 135 -9.83 -0.43 12.45
C GLN A 135 -10.97 0.42 11.89
N GLY A 136 -11.83 -0.15 11.03
CA GLY A 136 -13.00 0.52 10.47
C GLY A 136 -12.70 1.39 9.25
N TYR A 137 -11.47 1.42 8.75
CA TYR A 137 -11.14 2.04 7.47
C TYR A 137 -11.34 1.08 6.32
N LYS A 138 -11.32 1.59 5.09
CA LYS A 138 -11.52 0.77 3.89
C LYS A 138 -10.27 0.81 3.02
N ALA A 139 -9.92 -0.35 2.46
CA ALA A 139 -8.74 -0.52 1.63
C ALA A 139 -9.11 -0.97 0.20
N GLY A 140 -8.37 -0.45 -0.77
CA GLY A 140 -8.37 -0.92 -2.15
C GLY A 140 -7.05 -1.61 -2.51
N ALA A 141 -7.11 -2.67 -3.30
CA ALA A 141 -5.91 -3.34 -3.82
C ALA A 141 -6.03 -3.60 -5.32
N MET A 142 -5.49 -2.69 -6.13
CA MET A 142 -5.29 -2.88 -7.56
C MET A 142 -4.03 -3.69 -7.79
N PHE A 143 -4.19 -5.00 -7.63
CA PHE A 143 -3.12 -6.01 -7.65
C PHE A 143 -2.09 -5.77 -6.54
N TRP A 144 -2.04 -6.65 -5.54
CA TRP A 144 -0.91 -6.73 -4.63
C TRP A 144 -0.71 -8.16 -4.18
N PRO A 145 0.53 -8.70 -4.13
CA PRO A 145 0.75 -10.05 -3.61
C PRO A 145 0.11 -10.26 -2.22
N GLY A 146 -0.82 -11.21 -2.15
CA GLY A 146 -1.62 -11.51 -0.96
C GLY A 146 -3.04 -10.91 -0.95
N SER A 147 -3.37 -9.94 -1.82
CA SER A 147 -4.68 -9.28 -1.78
C SER A 147 -5.84 -10.17 -2.22
N GLU A 148 -5.58 -11.24 -2.96
CA GLU A 148 -6.61 -12.22 -3.37
C GLU A 148 -6.96 -13.22 -2.26
N ALA A 149 -6.06 -13.39 -1.29
CA ALA A 149 -6.25 -14.31 -0.17
C ALA A 149 -7.05 -13.65 0.96
N GLU A 150 -7.88 -14.44 1.62
CA GLU A 150 -8.52 -14.00 2.86
C GLU A 150 -7.55 -14.21 4.02
N ILE A 151 -6.94 -13.13 4.49
CA ILE A 151 -5.88 -13.18 5.51
C ILE A 151 -6.49 -12.76 6.84
N ALA A 152 -6.44 -13.66 7.83
CA ALA A 152 -7.13 -13.49 9.11
C ALA A 152 -8.63 -13.19 8.94
N GLY A 153 -9.29 -13.80 7.94
CA GLY A 153 -10.71 -13.58 7.65
C GLY A 153 -11.01 -12.27 6.89
N VAL A 154 -10.00 -11.54 6.43
CA VAL A 154 -10.16 -10.20 5.85
C VAL A 154 -9.51 -10.10 4.47
N ARG A 155 -10.22 -9.45 3.54
CA ARG A 155 -9.71 -8.94 2.26
C ARG A 155 -9.87 -7.41 2.22
N PRO A 156 -9.14 -6.69 1.34
CA PRO A 156 -9.46 -5.30 1.05
C PRO A 156 -10.92 -5.16 0.59
N SER A 157 -11.60 -4.05 0.94
CA SER A 157 -12.98 -3.78 0.49
C SER A 157 -13.13 -3.67 -1.03
N ARG A 158 -12.09 -3.25 -1.73
CA ARG A 158 -11.99 -3.32 -3.20
C ARG A 158 -10.72 -4.07 -3.56
N TRP A 159 -10.80 -5.07 -4.42
CA TRP A 159 -9.63 -5.79 -4.89
C TRP A 159 -9.91 -6.43 -6.24
N MET A 160 -8.86 -6.80 -6.96
CA MET A 160 -8.96 -7.57 -8.19
C MET A 160 -8.05 -8.80 -8.17
N VAL A 161 -8.50 -9.84 -8.87
CA VAL A 161 -7.67 -10.98 -9.24
C VAL A 161 -6.59 -10.50 -10.21
N PHE A 162 -5.34 -10.84 -9.96
CA PHE A 162 -4.24 -10.44 -10.83
C PHE A 162 -4.49 -10.87 -12.29
N ASN A 163 -4.36 -9.92 -13.20
CA ASN A 163 -4.43 -10.16 -14.63
C ASN A 163 -3.27 -9.43 -15.31
N GLN A 164 -2.22 -10.18 -15.66
CA GLN A 164 -1.04 -9.61 -16.30
C GLN A 164 -1.36 -8.92 -17.64
N ALA A 165 -2.38 -9.39 -18.35
CA ALA A 165 -2.79 -8.81 -19.63
C ALA A 165 -3.52 -7.47 -19.50
N MET A 166 -3.87 -7.04 -18.28
CA MET A 166 -4.51 -5.74 -18.04
C MET A 166 -3.49 -4.61 -18.24
N PRO A 167 -3.72 -3.67 -19.17
CA PRO A 167 -2.83 -2.53 -19.42
C PRO A 167 -2.60 -1.67 -18.19
N SER A 168 -1.43 -1.02 -18.12
CA SER A 168 -1.06 -0.14 -17.01
C SER A 168 -2.10 0.96 -16.75
N ASN A 169 -2.57 1.66 -17.80
CA ASN A 169 -3.59 2.70 -17.67
C ASN A 169 -4.93 2.17 -17.17
N ASP A 170 -5.37 1.00 -17.61
CA ASP A 170 -6.63 0.40 -17.14
C ASP A 170 -6.58 0.12 -15.63
N ARG A 171 -5.41 -0.26 -15.09
CA ARG A 171 -5.21 -0.44 -13.65
C ARG A 171 -5.36 0.88 -12.90
N VAL A 172 -4.77 1.96 -13.42
CA VAL A 172 -4.89 3.32 -12.89
C VAL A 172 -6.36 3.77 -12.92
N ASP A 173 -7.02 3.67 -14.07
CA ASP A 173 -8.41 4.07 -14.26
C ASP A 173 -9.35 3.30 -13.33
N THR A 174 -9.11 2.01 -13.13
CA THR A 174 -9.92 1.22 -12.21
C THR A 174 -9.73 1.66 -10.76
N LEU A 175 -8.50 1.96 -10.34
CA LEU A 175 -8.25 2.49 -9.00
C LEU A 175 -8.90 3.87 -8.81
N LEU A 176 -8.75 4.78 -9.78
CA LEU A 176 -9.39 6.10 -9.75
C LEU A 176 -10.92 5.98 -9.69
N ALA A 177 -11.51 5.07 -10.47
CA ALA A 177 -12.95 4.81 -10.43
C ALA A 177 -13.42 4.31 -9.06
N TRP A 178 -12.59 3.57 -8.30
CA TRP A 178 -12.92 3.21 -6.92
C TRP A 178 -12.86 4.39 -5.96
N LEU A 179 -11.91 5.31 -6.16
CA LEU A 179 -11.76 6.51 -5.35
C LEU A 179 -12.88 7.53 -5.60
N ASP A 180 -13.37 7.60 -6.84
CA ASP A 180 -14.41 8.52 -7.27
C ASP A 180 -15.84 7.96 -7.10
N ASP A 181 -16.01 6.69 -6.72
CA ASP A 181 -17.34 6.07 -6.57
C ASP A 181 -18.09 6.62 -5.35
N PRO A 182 -19.13 7.47 -5.53
CA PRO A 182 -19.85 8.07 -4.40
C PRO A 182 -20.73 7.06 -3.65
N LYS A 183 -20.94 5.88 -4.21
CA LYS A 183 -21.67 4.76 -3.59
C LYS A 183 -20.74 3.72 -2.99
N GLY A 184 -19.44 3.85 -3.25
CA GLY A 184 -18.41 2.96 -2.77
C GLY A 184 -17.98 3.27 -1.33
N PRO A 185 -17.24 2.36 -0.69
CA PRO A 185 -16.56 2.67 0.55
C PRO A 185 -15.50 3.75 0.32
N GLU A 186 -15.41 4.74 1.22
CA GLU A 186 -14.33 5.71 1.21
C GLU A 186 -13.00 5.02 1.54
N LEU A 187 -12.13 4.86 0.54
CA LEU A 187 -10.84 4.22 0.71
C LEU A 187 -9.86 5.16 1.43
N ARG A 188 -9.19 4.68 2.48
CA ARG A 188 -8.08 5.39 3.15
C ARG A 188 -6.71 4.79 2.85
N LEU A 189 -6.69 3.58 2.30
CA LEU A 189 -5.51 2.90 1.80
C LEU A 189 -5.82 2.35 0.42
N ALA A 190 -4.91 2.54 -0.53
CA ALA A 190 -4.95 1.87 -1.81
C ALA A 190 -3.57 1.30 -2.14
N THR A 191 -3.52 0.18 -2.84
CA THR A 191 -2.30 -0.32 -3.48
C THR A 191 -2.49 -0.40 -4.99
N LEU A 192 -1.42 -0.15 -5.74
CA LEU A 192 -1.37 -0.25 -7.20
C LEU A 192 -0.09 -0.95 -7.62
N TYR A 193 -0.19 -1.99 -8.44
CA TYR A 193 0.97 -2.77 -8.89
C TYR A 193 1.12 -2.80 -10.42
N PHE A 194 2.36 -2.60 -10.86
CA PHE A 194 2.80 -2.71 -12.25
C PHE A 194 3.90 -3.77 -12.38
N ASP A 195 3.79 -4.65 -13.37
CA ASP A 195 4.77 -5.72 -13.66
C ASP A 195 5.59 -5.48 -14.93
N VAL A 196 5.26 -4.46 -15.72
CA VAL A 196 5.79 -4.30 -17.09
C VAL A 196 7.31 -4.10 -17.10
N VAL A 197 7.87 -3.35 -16.14
CA VAL A 197 9.32 -3.11 -16.04
C VAL A 197 10.08 -4.42 -15.75
N ASP A 198 9.62 -5.20 -14.78
CA ASP A 198 10.17 -6.54 -14.48
C ASP A 198 10.04 -7.48 -15.69
N THR A 199 8.86 -7.52 -16.31
CA THR A 199 8.58 -8.38 -17.46
C THR A 199 9.53 -8.09 -18.63
N GLN A 200 9.66 -6.82 -19.03
CA GLN A 200 10.57 -6.44 -20.11
C GLN A 200 12.04 -6.64 -19.70
N GLY A 201 12.38 -6.38 -18.44
CA GLY A 201 13.71 -6.64 -17.88
C GLY A 201 14.10 -8.12 -17.93
N HIS A 202 13.15 -9.04 -17.70
CA HIS A 202 13.37 -10.48 -17.81
C HIS A 202 13.52 -10.94 -19.26
N HIS A 203 12.71 -10.42 -20.18
CA HIS A 203 12.76 -10.83 -21.59
C HIS A 203 13.98 -10.29 -22.34
N TYR A 204 14.37 -9.04 -22.07
CA TYR A 204 15.36 -8.31 -22.89
C TYR A 204 16.59 -7.83 -22.11
N GLY A 205 16.55 -7.89 -20.78
CA GLY A 205 17.60 -7.41 -19.90
C GLY A 205 17.40 -5.96 -19.44
N PRO A 206 17.97 -5.57 -18.27
CA PRO A 206 17.71 -4.28 -17.62
C PRO A 206 18.28 -3.04 -18.35
N GLY A 207 19.07 -3.26 -19.41
CA GLY A 207 19.67 -2.20 -20.22
C GLY A 207 19.05 -2.02 -21.60
N SER A 208 17.99 -2.78 -21.91
CA SER A 208 17.42 -2.82 -23.26
C SER A 208 16.51 -1.62 -23.55
N PRO A 209 16.28 -1.30 -24.85
CA PRO A 209 15.26 -0.33 -25.25
C PRO A 209 13.86 -0.67 -24.75
N GLU A 210 13.51 -1.96 -24.66
CA GLU A 210 12.21 -2.44 -24.17
C GLU A 210 12.03 -2.18 -22.67
N ALA A 211 13.06 -2.46 -21.86
CA ALA A 211 13.03 -2.14 -20.43
C ALA A 211 12.96 -0.62 -20.20
N ARG A 212 13.67 0.18 -21.01
CA ARG A 212 13.57 1.64 -20.99
C ARG A 212 12.17 2.12 -21.37
N ALA A 213 11.58 1.57 -22.42
CA ALA A 213 10.22 1.92 -22.83
C ALA A 213 9.19 1.59 -21.74
N ALA A 214 9.35 0.45 -21.06
CA ALA A 214 8.52 0.09 -19.92
C ALA A 214 8.67 1.05 -18.73
N VAL A 215 9.88 1.56 -18.45
CA VAL A 215 10.11 2.61 -17.43
C VAL A 215 9.41 3.92 -17.79
N ALA A 216 9.34 4.26 -19.07
CA ALA A 216 8.62 5.44 -19.54
C ALA A 216 7.10 5.27 -19.58
N GLU A 217 6.60 4.03 -19.64
CA GLU A 217 5.17 3.70 -19.64
C GLU A 217 4.51 3.87 -18.27
N VAL A 218 5.24 3.52 -17.20
CA VAL A 218 4.76 3.52 -15.80
C VAL A 218 4.91 4.86 -15.10
#